data_AF-A0A7K0LNZ4-F1
#
_entry.id   AF-A0A7K0LNZ4-F1
#
_cell.length_a   1.000
_cell.length_b   1.000
_cell.length_c   1.000
_cell.angle_alpha   90.00
_cell.angle_beta   90.00
_cell.angle_gamma   90.00
#
_symmetry.space_group_name_H-M   'P 1'
#
loop_
_entity.id
_entity.type
_entity.pdbx_description
1 polymer ?
#
loop_
_entity_poly.entity_id
_entity_poly.type
_entity_poly.pdbx_seq_one_letter_code
_entity_poly.pdbx_strand_id
1 'polypeptide(L)'
;MVDACHPGPSVTVTVVITALAAAAGRSGVGLAVVAAAALTGQLSVGWCNDANDADRDRGASRTGKPTVRGDVTAGFLWRAAIVALAATIALSFLAAGPVGGTAHVVAVLSAWTYNLLLKTTIFSALPYAVSFGLVPAFVTYGLTPPSAPPIWLVVTCALLGVSAHLANAIPDVHSDELVGAGRVV
;
A
#
# COMPACT_ATOMS: atom_id res chain seq x y z
N MET A 1 -9.99 12.63 -7.78
CA MET A 1 -9.62 11.93 -6.53
C MET A 1 -9.07 10.54 -6.79
N VAL A 2 -9.72 9.72 -7.63
CA VAL A 2 -9.26 8.35 -7.98
C VAL A 2 -8.00 8.36 -8.86
N ASP A 3 -7.80 9.37 -9.72
CA ASP A 3 -6.58 9.47 -10.52
C ASP A 3 -5.34 9.91 -9.72
N ALA A 4 -5.53 10.46 -8.51
CA ALA A 4 -4.47 10.94 -7.63
C ALA A 4 -3.95 9.85 -6.66
N CYS A 5 -4.27 8.58 -6.91
CA CYS A 5 -3.84 7.47 -6.08
C CYS A 5 -3.45 6.28 -6.95
N HIS A 6 -2.48 6.47 -7.87
CA HIS A 6 -1.92 5.43 -8.76
C HIS A 6 -2.87 4.22 -8.91
N PRO A 7 -3.97 4.36 -9.67
CA PRO A 7 -5.13 3.49 -9.52
C PRO A 7 -4.81 2.01 -9.75
N GLY A 8 -3.78 1.71 -10.55
CA GLY A 8 -3.28 0.34 -10.81
C GLY A 8 -2.86 -0.42 -9.56
N PRO A 9 -1.80 -0.01 -8.84
CA PRO A 9 -1.38 -0.65 -7.58
C PRO A 9 -2.49 -0.74 -6.53
N SER A 10 -3.24 0.35 -6.32
CA SER A 10 -4.32 0.42 -5.33
C SER A 10 -5.41 -0.62 -5.58
N VAL A 11 -5.86 -0.75 -6.83
CA VAL A 11 -6.85 -1.76 -7.24
C VAL A 11 -6.26 -3.15 -7.12
N THR A 12 -5.02 -3.35 -7.57
CA THR A 12 -4.38 -4.68 -7.57
C THR A 12 -4.25 -5.24 -6.16
N VAL A 13 -3.71 -4.47 -5.21
CA VAL A 13 -3.55 -4.92 -3.82
C VAL A 13 -4.90 -5.20 -3.17
N THR A 14 -5.90 -4.33 -3.39
CA THR A 14 -7.25 -4.51 -2.88
C THR A 14 -7.87 -5.80 -3.40
N VAL A 15 -7.78 -6.05 -4.72
CA VAL A 15 -8.30 -7.26 -5.37
C VAL A 15 -7.59 -8.50 -4.83
N VAL A 16 -6.26 -8.49 -4.73
CA VAL A 16 -5.48 -9.64 -4.24
C VAL A 16 -5.84 -9.97 -2.79
N ILE A 17 -5.87 -8.98 -1.89
CA ILE A 17 -6.22 -9.21 -0.48
C ILE A 17 -7.65 -9.74 -0.37
N THR A 18 -8.58 -9.18 -1.13
CA THR A 18 -9.99 -9.62 -1.15
C THR A 18 -10.11 -11.04 -1.69
N ALA A 19 -9.41 -11.36 -2.78
CA ALA A 19 -9.42 -12.70 -3.37
C ALA A 19 -8.81 -13.74 -2.43
N LEU A 20 -7.71 -13.41 -1.73
CA LEU A 20 -7.11 -14.28 -0.71
C LEU A 20 -8.08 -14.53 0.45
N ALA A 21 -8.77 -13.49 0.93
CA ALA A 21 -9.78 -13.63 1.97
C ALA A 21 -10.96 -14.51 1.52
N ALA A 22 -11.42 -14.34 0.27
CA ALA A 22 -12.47 -15.19 -0.31
C ALA A 22 -12.02 -16.65 -0.42
N ALA A 23 -10.81 -16.88 -0.94
CA ALA A 23 -10.22 -18.22 -1.06
C ALA A 23 -10.01 -18.90 0.31
N ALA A 24 -9.76 -18.11 1.36
CA ALA A 24 -9.66 -18.58 2.74
C ALA A 24 -11.03 -18.84 3.41
N GLY A 25 -12.14 -18.66 2.68
CA GLY A 25 -13.49 -18.97 3.15
C GLY A 25 -14.31 -17.78 3.66
N ARG A 26 -13.82 -16.54 3.54
CA ARG A 26 -14.63 -15.35 3.90
C ARG A 26 -15.66 -15.05 2.83
N SER A 27 -16.85 -14.64 3.25
CA SER A 27 -17.95 -14.27 2.34
C SER A 27 -18.82 -13.17 2.93
N GLY A 28 -19.75 -12.66 2.11
CA GLY A 28 -20.76 -11.66 2.52
C GLY A 28 -20.15 -10.40 3.14
N VAL A 29 -20.71 -9.97 4.28
CA VAL A 29 -20.29 -8.76 4.98
C VAL A 29 -18.82 -8.84 5.41
N GLY A 30 -18.34 -9.99 5.89
CA GLY A 30 -16.96 -10.13 6.33
C GLY A 30 -15.96 -9.90 5.20
N LEU A 31 -16.27 -10.36 3.99
CA LEU A 31 -15.46 -10.12 2.80
C LEU A 31 -15.52 -8.66 2.35
N ALA A 32 -16.71 -8.04 2.41
CA ALA A 32 -16.87 -6.62 2.08
C ALA A 32 -16.08 -5.70 3.02
N VAL A 33 -16.04 -6.01 4.32
CA VAL A 33 -15.24 -5.23 5.29
C VAL A 33 -13.74 -5.39 5.03
N VAL A 34 -13.26 -6.58 4.64
CA VAL A 34 -11.85 -6.77 4.21
C VAL A 34 -11.53 -5.93 2.99
N ALA A 35 -12.40 -5.96 1.96
CA ALA A 35 -12.21 -5.18 0.74
C ALA A 35 -12.19 -3.67 1.04
N ALA A 36 -13.11 -3.21 1.89
CA ALA A 36 -13.17 -1.81 2.32
C ALA A 36 -11.90 -1.41 3.09
N ALA A 37 -11.43 -2.24 4.04
CA ALA A 37 -10.20 -1.98 4.79
C ALA A 37 -8.99 -1.86 3.85
N ALA A 38 -8.82 -2.82 2.93
CA ALA A 38 -7.73 -2.80 1.97
C ALA A 38 -7.80 -1.57 1.05
N LEU A 39 -9.00 -1.25 0.53
CA LEU A 39 -9.21 -0.10 -0.33
C LEU A 39 -8.89 1.21 0.37
N THR A 40 -9.41 1.45 1.57
CA THR A 40 -9.12 2.69 2.31
C THR A 40 -7.64 2.78 2.66
N GLY A 41 -6.97 1.65 2.93
CA GLY A 41 -5.53 1.60 3.18
C GLY A 41 -4.73 2.03 1.96
N GLN A 42 -5.08 1.49 0.78
CA GLN A 42 -4.45 1.86 -0.48
C GLN A 42 -4.71 3.32 -0.87
N LEU A 43 -5.93 3.83 -0.69
CA LEU A 43 -6.25 5.24 -0.89
C LEU A 43 -5.41 6.14 0.03
N SER A 44 -5.28 5.75 1.30
CA SER A 44 -4.47 6.48 2.28
C SER A 44 -3.00 6.55 1.85
N VAL A 45 -2.40 5.41 1.50
CA VAL A 45 -1.01 5.33 1.03
C VAL A 45 -0.82 6.14 -0.26
N GLY A 46 -1.72 6.00 -1.23
CA GLY A 46 -1.64 6.68 -2.51
C GLY A 46 -1.72 8.20 -2.39
N TRP A 47 -2.69 8.72 -1.63
CA TRP A 47 -2.82 10.17 -1.40
C TRP A 47 -1.67 10.73 -0.56
N CYS A 48 -1.15 9.97 0.40
CA CYS A 48 0.05 10.35 1.14
C CYS A 48 1.26 10.51 0.20
N ASN A 49 1.46 9.56 -0.73
CA ASN A 49 2.54 9.66 -1.71
C ASN A 49 2.38 10.89 -2.61
N ASP A 50 1.21 11.07 -3.23
CA ASP A 50 0.97 12.17 -4.16
C ASP A 50 1.00 13.54 -3.47
N ALA A 51 0.65 13.61 -2.18
CA ALA A 51 0.82 14.83 -1.37
C ALA A 51 2.31 15.13 -1.10
N ASN A 52 3.10 14.11 -0.77
CA ASN A 52 4.53 14.25 -0.48
C ASN A 52 5.34 14.58 -1.75
N ASP A 53 4.94 14.06 -2.91
CA ASP A 53 5.62 14.29 -4.18
C ASP A 53 5.18 15.55 -4.92
N ALA A 54 4.18 16.30 -4.42
CA ALA A 54 3.55 17.38 -5.15
C ALA A 54 4.54 18.47 -5.65
N ASP A 55 5.52 18.87 -4.84
CA ASP A 55 6.49 19.89 -5.24
C ASP A 55 7.53 19.34 -6.23
N ARG A 56 7.97 18.09 -6.03
CA ARG A 56 8.86 17.38 -6.96
C ARG A 56 8.19 17.19 -8.33
N ASP A 57 6.93 16.79 -8.34
CA ASP A 57 6.14 16.56 -9.55
C ASP A 57 5.89 17.85 -10.33
N ARG A 58 5.70 18.99 -9.62
CA ARG A 58 5.61 20.32 -10.25
C ARG A 58 6.95 20.72 -10.89
N GLY A 59 8.06 20.55 -10.16
CA GLY A 59 9.39 20.84 -10.70
C GLY A 59 9.73 20.01 -11.95
N ALA A 60 9.25 18.77 -12.01
CA ALA A 60 9.43 17.87 -13.15
C ALA A 60 8.39 18.02 -14.28
N SER A 61 7.49 19.01 -14.20
CA SER A 61 6.43 19.24 -15.20
C SER A 61 5.58 18.00 -15.53
N ARG A 62 5.24 17.18 -14.53
CA ARG A 62 4.40 15.98 -14.70
C ARG A 62 2.93 16.36 -14.86
N THR A 63 2.58 17.01 -15.98
CA THR A 63 1.25 17.61 -16.24
C THR A 63 0.07 16.62 -16.23
N GLY A 64 0.32 15.31 -16.26
CA GLY A 64 -0.69 14.29 -16.03
C GLY A 64 -1.20 14.22 -14.58
N LYS A 65 -0.47 14.77 -13.60
CA LYS A 65 -0.82 14.71 -12.17
C LYS A 65 -1.83 15.81 -11.79
N PRO A 66 -2.93 15.48 -11.10
CA PRO A 66 -3.93 16.48 -10.66
C PRO A 66 -3.36 17.60 -9.78
N THR A 67 -2.33 17.31 -8.99
CA THR A 67 -1.62 18.28 -8.13
C THR A 67 -0.76 19.28 -8.91
N VAL A 68 -0.29 18.88 -10.09
CA VAL A 68 0.47 19.72 -11.02
C VAL A 68 -0.47 20.59 -11.85
N ARG A 69 -1.63 20.05 -12.25
CA ARG A 69 -2.68 20.82 -12.95
C ARG A 69 -3.42 21.83 -12.06
N GLY A 70 -3.32 21.69 -10.74
CA GLY A 70 -4.01 22.54 -9.78
C GLY A 70 -5.43 22.09 -9.44
N ASP A 71 -5.88 20.95 -9.96
CA ASP A 71 -7.21 20.37 -9.70
C ASP A 71 -7.41 20.04 -8.21
N VAL A 72 -6.32 19.67 -7.52
CA VAL A 72 -6.31 19.30 -6.10
C VAL A 72 -5.05 19.83 -5.42
N THR A 73 -5.18 20.33 -4.20
CA THR A 73 -4.03 20.80 -3.40
C THR A 73 -3.37 19.67 -2.61
N ALA A 74 -2.06 19.77 -2.38
CA ALA A 74 -1.32 18.81 -1.53
C ALA A 74 -1.91 18.74 -0.11
N GLY A 75 -2.30 19.89 0.46
CA GLY A 75 -2.94 19.94 1.77
C GLY A 75 -4.29 19.21 1.82
N PHE A 76 -5.06 19.21 0.72
CA PHE A 76 -6.27 18.40 0.62
C PHE A 76 -5.95 16.91 0.60
N LEU A 77 -4.96 16.49 -0.19
CA LEU A 77 -4.53 15.08 -0.25
C LEU A 77 -4.03 14.57 1.10
N TRP A 78 -3.27 15.38 1.85
CA TRP A 78 -2.85 15.04 3.21
C TRP A 78 -4.05 14.78 4.13
N ARG A 79 -5.05 15.65 4.12
CA ARG A 79 -6.27 15.45 4.92
C ARG A 79 -7.02 14.19 4.49
N ALA A 80 -7.18 13.97 3.18
CA ALA A 80 -7.82 12.77 2.65
C ALA A 80 -7.07 11.50 3.06
N ALA A 81 -5.73 11.51 3.01
CA ALA A 81 -4.87 10.40 3.41
C ALA A 81 -5.06 10.03 4.89
N ILE A 82 -5.13 11.03 5.77
CA ILE A 82 -5.35 10.85 7.22
C ILE A 82 -6.77 10.33 7.51
N VAL A 83 -7.79 10.88 6.85
CA VAL A 83 -9.17 10.38 7.01
C VAL A 83 -9.29 8.94 6.54
N ALA A 84 -8.69 8.60 5.40
CA ALA A 84 -8.64 7.22 4.91
C ALA A 84 -7.85 6.30 5.84
N LEU A 85 -6.77 6.79 6.47
CA LEU A 85 -6.01 6.03 7.46
C LEU A 85 -6.89 5.71 8.68
N ALA A 86 -7.63 6.69 9.20
CA ALA A 86 -8.55 6.49 10.32
C ALA A 86 -9.65 5.45 10.00
N ALA A 87 -10.24 5.54 8.80
CA ALA A 87 -11.20 4.54 8.31
C ALA A 87 -10.56 3.15 8.20
N THR A 88 -9.33 3.08 7.68
CA THR A 88 -8.57 1.83 7.55
C THR A 88 -8.34 1.19 8.90
N ILE A 89 -7.95 1.95 9.92
CA ILE A 89 -7.75 1.44 11.27
C ILE A 89 -9.03 0.79 11.80
N ALA A 90 -10.15 1.50 11.76
CA ALA A 90 -11.44 0.98 12.23
C ALA A 90 -11.88 -0.27 11.47
N LEU A 91 -11.80 -0.25 10.13
CA LEU A 91 -12.19 -1.38 9.28
C LEU A 91 -11.25 -2.57 9.44
N SER A 92 -9.95 -2.37 9.71
CA SER A 92 -8.99 -3.45 9.94
C SER A 92 -9.31 -4.23 11.20
N PHE A 93 -9.60 -3.54 12.29
CA PHE A 93 -9.99 -4.17 13.55
C PHE A 93 -11.36 -4.83 13.45
N LEU A 94 -12.31 -4.22 12.73
CA LEU A 94 -13.61 -4.84 12.45
C LEU A 94 -13.46 -6.10 11.59
N ALA A 95 -12.57 -6.08 10.60
CA ALA A 95 -12.32 -7.20 9.71
C ALA A 95 -11.61 -8.36 10.40
N ALA A 96 -10.62 -8.12 11.25
CA ALA A 96 -9.68 -9.18 11.64
C ALA A 96 -9.33 -9.21 13.13
N GLY A 97 -10.10 -8.52 13.96
CA GLY A 97 -9.89 -8.43 15.40
C GLY A 97 -8.56 -7.76 15.75
N PRO A 98 -8.13 -7.83 17.03
CA PRO A 98 -6.94 -7.12 17.50
C PRO A 98 -5.66 -7.53 16.79
N VAL A 99 -5.42 -8.83 16.59
CA VAL A 99 -4.16 -9.32 16.02
C VAL A 99 -4.10 -9.08 14.51
N GLY A 100 -5.09 -9.54 13.76
CA GLY A 100 -5.14 -9.35 12.30
C GLY A 100 -5.31 -7.89 11.91
N GLY A 101 -6.11 -7.13 12.66
CA GLY A 101 -6.27 -5.69 12.45
C GLY A 101 -4.96 -4.93 12.68
N THR A 102 -4.20 -5.27 13.72
CA THR A 102 -2.86 -4.70 13.95
C THR A 102 -1.92 -5.02 12.79
N ALA A 103 -1.94 -6.26 12.28
CA ALA A 103 -1.11 -6.63 11.14
C ALA A 103 -1.38 -5.75 9.91
N HIS A 104 -2.64 -5.49 9.57
CA HIS A 104 -2.99 -4.62 8.45
C HIS A 104 -2.63 -3.15 8.69
N VAL A 105 -2.86 -2.63 9.90
CA VAL A 105 -2.47 -1.26 10.26
C VAL A 105 -0.96 -1.08 10.16
N VAL A 106 -0.17 -2.02 10.68
CA VAL A 106 1.30 -1.99 10.57
C VAL A 106 1.75 -2.07 9.11
N ALA A 107 1.09 -2.89 8.28
CA ALA A 107 1.38 -2.97 6.85
C ALA A 107 1.15 -1.62 6.14
N VAL A 108 0.06 -0.92 6.47
CA VAL A 108 -0.26 0.40 5.90
C VAL A 108 0.72 1.47 6.40
N LEU A 109 1.05 1.47 7.69
CA LEU A 109 2.04 2.40 8.25
C LEU A 109 3.44 2.16 7.68
N SER A 110 3.81 0.90 7.42
CA SER A 110 5.06 0.57 6.74
C SER A 110 5.11 1.16 5.32
N ALA A 111 4.01 1.10 4.57
CA ALA A 111 3.90 1.76 3.26
C ALA A 111 3.93 3.29 3.35
N TRP A 112 3.42 3.89 4.44
CA TRP A 112 3.64 5.32 4.70
C TRP A 112 5.12 5.63 4.95
N THR A 113 5.82 4.81 5.74
CA THR A 113 7.26 4.96 5.98
C THR A 113 8.07 4.88 4.68
N TYR A 114 7.67 4.02 3.73
CA TYR A 114 8.23 4.00 2.38
C TYR A 114 8.10 5.36 1.70
N ASN A 115 6.87 5.87 1.59
CA ASN A 115 6.59 7.12 0.86
C ASN A 115 7.35 8.33 1.41
N LEU A 116 7.47 8.40 2.74
CA LEU A 116 7.97 9.58 3.44
C LEU A 116 9.48 9.55 3.68
N LEU A 117 10.07 8.37 3.87
CA LEU A 117 11.44 8.27 4.36
C LEU A 117 12.32 7.35 3.52
N LEU A 118 11.82 6.20 3.08
CA LEU A 118 12.69 5.11 2.60
C LEU A 118 12.75 4.96 1.08
N LYS A 119 11.82 5.55 0.33
CA LYS A 119 11.70 5.31 -1.13
C LYS A 119 12.93 5.69 -1.96
N THR A 120 13.81 6.57 -1.47
CA THR A 120 15.06 6.96 -2.13
C THR A 120 16.30 6.41 -1.43
N THR A 121 16.15 5.35 -0.64
CA THR A 121 17.22 4.73 0.14
C THR A 121 17.35 3.26 -0.22
N ILE A 122 18.50 2.65 0.08
CA ILE A 122 18.72 1.19 -0.08
C ILE A 122 17.77 0.32 0.76
N PHE A 123 16.99 0.93 1.66
CA PHE A 123 15.98 0.25 2.48
C PHE A 123 14.57 0.30 1.88
N SER A 124 14.42 0.80 0.66
CA SER A 124 13.17 0.89 -0.12
C SER A 124 12.41 -0.44 -0.22
N ALA A 125 13.13 -1.57 -0.30
CA ALA A 125 12.55 -2.91 -0.37
C ALA A 125 11.95 -3.41 0.96
N LEU A 126 12.43 -2.90 2.10
CA LEU A 126 12.04 -3.40 3.43
C LEU A 126 10.54 -3.17 3.72
N PRO A 127 9.96 -1.98 3.46
CA PRO A 127 8.52 -1.78 3.60
C PRO A 127 7.68 -2.74 2.77
N TYR A 128 8.11 -3.08 1.55
CA TYR A 128 7.38 -4.04 0.71
C TYR A 128 7.37 -5.44 1.33
N ALA A 129 8.52 -5.90 1.85
CA ALA A 129 8.62 -7.18 2.54
C ALA A 129 7.69 -7.22 3.77
N VAL A 130 7.68 -6.16 4.58
CA VAL A 130 6.84 -6.04 5.78
C VAL A 130 5.36 -6.00 5.40
N SER A 131 4.96 -5.09 4.52
CA SER A 131 3.56 -4.90 4.14
C SER A 131 2.96 -6.17 3.54
N PHE A 132 3.66 -6.84 2.63
CA PHE A 132 3.15 -8.08 2.03
C PHE A 132 3.22 -9.26 3.00
N GLY A 133 4.28 -9.38 3.80
CA GLY A 133 4.42 -10.45 4.80
C GLY A 133 3.33 -10.43 5.87
N LEU A 134 2.71 -9.27 6.12
CA LEU A 134 1.60 -9.12 7.08
C LEU A 134 0.21 -9.44 6.49
N VAL A 135 0.07 -9.57 5.17
CA VAL A 135 -1.21 -9.89 4.52
C VAL A 135 -1.79 -11.24 5.00
N PRO A 136 -1.02 -12.33 5.10
CA PRO A 136 -1.52 -13.60 5.63
C PRO A 136 -2.11 -13.45 7.04
N ALA A 137 -1.45 -12.70 7.93
CA ALA A 137 -1.94 -12.48 9.29
C ALA A 137 -3.26 -11.69 9.29
N PHE A 138 -3.39 -10.66 8.44
CA PHE A 138 -4.65 -9.94 8.31
C PHE A 138 -5.81 -10.86 7.86
N VAL A 139 -5.53 -11.79 6.94
CA VAL A 139 -6.53 -12.72 6.42
C VAL A 139 -6.88 -13.81 7.45
N THR A 140 -5.91 -14.54 7.97
CA THR A 140 -6.14 -15.78 8.74
C THR A 140 -6.61 -15.51 10.17
N TYR A 141 -6.19 -14.41 10.80
CA TYR A 141 -6.73 -14.00 12.10
C TYR A 141 -8.15 -13.44 12.01
N GLY A 142 -8.62 -13.08 10.82
CA GLY A 142 -10.00 -12.69 10.58
C GLY A 142 -10.95 -13.84 10.28
N LEU A 143 -10.47 -15.09 10.29
CA LEU A 143 -11.30 -16.28 10.14
C LEU A 143 -11.97 -16.67 11.48
N THR A 144 -12.93 -17.58 11.40
CA THR A 144 -13.59 -18.15 12.58
C THR A 144 -13.52 -19.68 12.49
N PRO A 145 -12.74 -20.35 13.35
CA PRO A 145 -11.87 -19.77 14.39
C PRO A 145 -10.64 -19.02 13.81
N PRO A 146 -10.09 -18.03 14.51
CA PRO A 146 -8.89 -17.32 14.09
C PRO A 146 -7.66 -18.23 14.16
N SER A 147 -6.76 -18.12 13.20
CA SER A 147 -5.53 -18.92 13.15
C SER A 147 -4.31 -18.11 12.72
N ALA A 148 -3.15 -18.46 13.27
CA ALA A 148 -1.88 -17.90 12.83
C ALA A 148 -1.56 -18.39 11.41
N PRO A 149 -1.06 -17.53 10.51
CA PRO A 149 -0.64 -17.97 9.20
C PRO A 149 0.60 -18.86 9.33
N PRO A 150 0.74 -19.90 8.48
CA PRO A 150 1.97 -20.67 8.46
C PRO A 150 3.14 -19.79 8.02
N ILE A 151 4.31 -19.96 8.66
CA ILE A 151 5.47 -19.09 8.43
C ILE A 151 5.95 -19.06 6.97
N TRP A 152 5.82 -20.18 6.26
CA TRP A 152 6.20 -20.26 4.84
C TRP A 152 5.35 -19.32 3.98
N LEU A 153 4.07 -19.11 4.32
CA LEU A 153 3.18 -18.22 3.59
C LEU A 153 3.55 -16.75 3.86
N VAL A 154 3.89 -16.41 5.10
CA VAL A 154 4.42 -15.08 5.48
C VAL A 154 5.69 -14.77 4.69
N VAL A 155 6.65 -15.69 4.66
CA VAL A 155 7.91 -15.54 3.90
C VAL A 155 7.63 -15.41 2.40
N THR A 156 6.72 -16.24 1.85
CA THR A 156 6.36 -16.19 0.42
C THR A 156 5.78 -14.83 0.05
N CYS A 157 4.82 -14.32 0.84
CA CYS A 157 4.25 -12.99 0.59
C CYS A 157 5.31 -11.89 0.73
N ALA A 158 6.19 -11.95 1.72
CA ALA A 158 7.28 -10.99 1.87
C ALA A 158 8.20 -10.96 0.63
N LEU A 159 8.59 -12.14 0.11
CA LEU A 159 9.40 -12.26 -1.10
C LEU A 159 8.67 -11.75 -2.35
N LEU A 160 7.35 -11.98 -2.46
CA LEU A 160 6.52 -11.38 -3.51
C LEU A 160 6.50 -9.86 -3.42
N GLY A 161 6.43 -9.30 -2.21
CA GLY A 161 6.53 -7.85 -1.98
C GLY A 161 7.86 -7.29 -2.48
N VAL A 162 8.98 -7.93 -2.10
CA VAL A 162 10.31 -7.53 -2.59
C VAL A 162 10.40 -7.66 -4.11
N SER A 163 9.84 -8.72 -4.69
CA SER A 163 9.83 -8.92 -6.15
C SER A 163 9.00 -7.84 -6.87
N ALA A 164 7.86 -7.44 -6.30
CA ALA A 164 7.05 -6.33 -6.81
C ALA A 164 7.80 -4.99 -6.71
N HIS A 165 8.55 -4.76 -5.63
CA HIS A 165 9.41 -3.58 -5.49
C HIS A 165 10.47 -3.53 -6.60
N LEU A 166 11.20 -4.63 -6.79
CA LEU A 166 12.22 -4.74 -7.83
C LEU A 166 11.63 -4.56 -9.23
N ALA A 167 10.47 -5.18 -9.50
CA ALA A 167 9.78 -5.04 -10.78
C ALA A 167 9.35 -3.59 -11.06
N ASN A 168 8.92 -2.85 -10.03
CA ASN A 168 8.59 -1.43 -10.14
C ASN A 168 9.84 -0.56 -10.37
N ALA A 169 11.02 -0.98 -9.92
CA ALA A 169 12.27 -0.26 -10.11
C ALA A 169 12.90 -0.48 -11.50
N ILE A 170 12.61 -1.59 -12.20
CA ILE A 170 13.23 -1.92 -13.51
C ILE A 170 13.06 -0.80 -14.56
N PRO A 171 11.87 -0.20 -14.78
CA PRO A 171 11.71 0.88 -15.75
C PRO A 171 12.58 2.11 -15.43
N ASP A 172 12.83 2.37 -14.15
CA ASP A 172 13.63 3.49 -13.69
C ASP A 172 15.13 3.25 -13.89
N VAL A 173 15.60 1.99 -13.82
CA VAL A 173 17.01 1.64 -14.10
C VAL A 173 17.41 2.03 -15.53
N HIS A 174 16.56 1.78 -16.52
CA HIS A 174 16.83 2.19 -17.91
C HIS A 174 16.85 3.70 -18.10
N SER A 175 16.12 4.43 -17.25
CA SER A 175 16.06 5.89 -17.27
C SER A 175 17.27 6.51 -16.56
N ASP A 176 17.72 5.92 -15.45
CA ASP A 176 18.86 6.39 -14.66
C ASP A 176 20.22 6.16 -15.33
N GLU A 177 20.35 5.08 -16.14
CA GLU A 177 21.54 4.84 -16.96
C GLU A 177 21.76 5.94 -18.01
N LEU A 178 20.70 6.64 -18.44
CA LEU A 178 20.77 7.74 -19.39
C LEU A 178 21.19 9.09 -18.76
N VAL A 179 21.05 9.25 -17.43
CA VAL A 179 21.33 10.52 -16.73
C VAL A 179 22.51 10.43 -15.74
N GLY A 180 23.15 9.27 -15.61
CA GLY A 180 24.35 9.09 -14.77
C GLY A 180 24.07 9.19 -13.26
N ALA A 181 22.82 9.07 -12.83
CA ALA A 181 22.47 9.07 -11.41
C ALA A 181 22.78 7.70 -10.79
N GLY A 182 23.50 7.70 -9.66
CA GLY A 182 23.89 6.47 -8.97
C GLY A 182 22.69 5.63 -8.53
N ARG A 183 22.76 4.34 -8.84
CA ARG A 183 21.73 3.32 -8.58
C ARG A 183 21.31 3.30 -7.11
N VAL A 184 20.01 3.41 -6.86
CA VAL A 184 19.41 2.97 -5.60
C VAL A 184 18.21 2.09 -5.95
N VAL A 185 18.53 0.82 -6.25
CA VAL A 185 17.54 -0.27 -6.19
C VAL A 185 17.50 -0.76 -4.75
#